data_AF-A0AAV6R2J8-F1
#
_entry.id   AF-A0AAV6R2J8-F1
#
_cell.length_a   1.000
_cell.length_b   1.000
_cell.length_c   1.000
_cell.angle_alpha   90.00
_cell.angle_beta   90.00
_cell.angle_gamma   90.00
#
_symmetry.space_group_name_H-M   'P 1'
#
loop_
_entity.id
_entity.type
_entity.pdbx_description
1 polymer ?
#
loop_
_entity_poly.entity_id
_entity_poly.type
_entity_poly.pdbx_seq_one_letter_code
_entity_poly.pdbx_strand_id
1 'polypeptide(L)'
;MPKRKCSFTDELLKSFPAFRSGRDKWEALCTVCKAGTYVSVANGGARDLKIHLDTEKHKTAVRGEGSASSITQYFLRPGNEDAVNAAEAAWSFHTVKHHNSYRSMDCTSALLKKTLPDSDTAKKLSCARTKTEAIVDSVLAPHSVEVAHEALKDIPYSIRDVF
;
A
#
# COMPACT_ATOMS: atom_id res chain seq x y z
N MET A 1 8.53 20.07 -52.18
CA MET A 1 9.17 21.20 -51.47
C MET A 1 9.58 20.74 -50.09
N PRO A 2 10.86 20.87 -49.67
CA PRO A 2 11.28 20.49 -48.32
C PRO A 2 10.62 21.41 -47.28
N LYS A 3 9.88 20.85 -46.32
CA LYS A 3 9.26 21.64 -45.24
C LYS A 3 10.36 22.21 -44.33
N ARG A 4 10.33 23.51 -44.06
CA ARG A 4 11.27 24.16 -43.13
C ARG A 4 11.07 23.56 -41.73
N LYS A 5 12.16 23.10 -41.11
CA LYS A 5 12.13 22.58 -39.74
C LYS A 5 12.16 23.76 -38.76
N CYS A 6 11.30 23.74 -37.73
CA CYS A 6 11.24 24.75 -36.67
C CYS A 6 12.00 24.30 -35.42
N SER A 7 12.98 25.11 -34.99
CA SER A 7 13.77 24.83 -33.78
C SER A 7 13.11 25.37 -32.53
N PHE A 8 13.37 24.75 -31.39
CA PHE A 8 12.95 25.28 -30.09
C PHE A 8 13.78 26.52 -29.74
N THR A 9 13.17 27.69 -29.77
CA THR A 9 13.79 29.00 -29.47
C THR A 9 13.43 29.50 -28.08
N ASP A 10 14.21 30.42 -27.53
CA ASP A 10 13.96 31.02 -26.20
C ASP A 10 12.62 31.79 -26.12
N GLU A 11 12.09 32.24 -27.26
CA GLU A 11 10.76 32.85 -27.35
C GLU A 11 9.63 31.84 -27.07
N LEU A 12 9.81 30.58 -27.50
CA LEU A 12 8.89 29.48 -27.19
C LEU A 12 8.98 29.08 -25.71
N LEU A 13 10.17 29.15 -25.11
CA LEU A 13 10.36 28.93 -23.68
C LEU A 13 9.58 29.97 -22.84
N LYS A 14 9.59 31.24 -23.26
CA LYS A 14 8.85 32.32 -22.57
C LYS A 14 7.33 32.15 -22.66
N SER A 15 6.83 31.64 -23.79
CA SER A 15 5.39 31.44 -24.00
C SER A 15 4.85 30.14 -23.42
N PHE A 16 5.70 29.12 -23.23
CA PHE A 16 5.30 27.81 -22.72
C PHE A 16 6.22 27.34 -21.57
N PRO A 17 6.01 27.79 -20.32
CA PRO A 17 6.88 27.51 -19.18
C PRO A 17 6.90 26.02 -18.74
N ALA A 18 5.93 25.22 -19.18
CA ALA A 18 5.87 23.78 -18.91
C ALA A 18 6.87 22.95 -19.72
N PHE A 19 7.66 23.59 -20.60
CA PHE A 19 8.63 22.92 -21.46
C PHE A 19 10.05 23.41 -21.21
N ARG A 20 11.02 22.51 -21.41
CA ARG A 20 12.45 22.80 -21.47
C ARG A 20 13.05 22.26 -22.75
N SER A 21 14.30 22.62 -23.06
CA SER A 21 15.05 22.07 -24.18
C SER A 21 15.10 20.53 -24.09
N GLY A 22 14.70 19.86 -25.17
CA GLY A 22 14.75 18.40 -25.29
C GLY A 22 16.15 17.88 -25.59
N ARG A 23 16.23 16.65 -26.11
CA ARG A 23 17.49 16.02 -26.50
C ARG A 23 18.14 16.72 -27.68
N ASP A 24 17.29 17.15 -28.61
CA ASP A 24 17.67 17.82 -29.84
C ASP A 24 17.09 19.23 -29.93
N LYS A 25 17.66 20.06 -30.81
CA LYS A 25 17.15 21.41 -31.14
C LYS A 25 15.72 21.43 -31.68
N TRP A 26 15.18 20.26 -32.01
CA TRP A 26 13.85 20.06 -32.60
C TRP A 26 12.88 19.35 -31.64
N GLU A 27 13.26 19.14 -30.40
CA GLU A 27 12.44 18.51 -29.35
C GLU A 27 12.34 19.42 -28.12
N ALA A 28 11.19 19.39 -27.47
CA ALA A 28 10.93 20.03 -26.19
C ALA A 28 10.56 18.97 -25.14
N LEU A 29 11.16 19.04 -23.95
CA LEU A 29 10.83 18.18 -22.83
C LEU A 29 9.69 18.80 -22.02
N CYS A 30 8.59 18.07 -21.82
CA CYS A 30 7.54 18.48 -20.89
C CYS A 30 7.95 18.10 -19.46
N THR A 31 7.89 19.06 -18.52
CA THR A 31 8.23 18.84 -17.10
C THR A 31 7.07 18.33 -16.25
N VAL A 32 5.84 18.43 -16.76
CA VAL A 32 4.61 18.05 -16.05
C VAL A 32 4.21 16.61 -16.34
N CYS A 33 4.43 16.16 -17.58
CA CYS A 33 4.22 14.76 -17.95
C CYS A 33 5.26 13.85 -17.31
N LYS A 34 5.06 12.53 -17.43
CA LYS A 34 6.04 11.53 -16.96
C LYS A 34 7.46 11.87 -17.45
N ALA A 35 8.44 11.62 -16.60
CA ALA A 35 9.85 11.87 -16.91
C ALA A 35 10.24 11.26 -18.27
N GLY A 36 10.87 12.06 -19.13
CA GLY A 36 11.23 11.65 -20.50
C GLY A 36 10.15 11.86 -21.55
N THR A 37 9.12 12.67 -21.30
CA THR A 37 8.12 13.02 -22.33
C THR A 37 8.65 14.14 -23.24
N TYR A 38 9.09 13.76 -24.44
CA TYR A 38 9.57 14.68 -25.47
C TYR A 38 8.49 14.95 -26.52
N VAL A 39 8.36 16.22 -26.91
CA VAL A 39 7.44 16.70 -27.95
C VAL A 39 8.27 17.24 -29.10
N SER A 40 8.07 16.73 -30.31
CA SER A 40 8.75 17.24 -31.49
C SER A 40 8.14 18.58 -31.91
N VAL A 41 8.98 19.59 -32.10
CA VAL A 41 8.60 20.92 -32.62
C VAL A 41 9.03 21.11 -34.08
N ALA A 42 9.66 20.11 -34.69
CA ALA A 42 10.28 20.19 -36.01
C ALA A 42 9.29 20.62 -37.11
N ASN A 43 8.03 20.18 -37.03
CA ASN A 43 7.06 20.35 -38.10
C ASN A 43 5.99 21.42 -37.82
N GLY A 44 5.58 21.60 -36.56
CA GLY A 44 4.51 22.51 -36.15
C GLY A 44 4.91 23.54 -35.10
N GLY A 45 6.14 23.51 -34.57
CA GLY A 45 6.64 24.51 -33.64
C GLY A 45 5.73 24.68 -32.41
N ALA A 46 5.27 25.92 -32.17
CA ALA A 46 4.34 26.27 -31.10
C ALA A 46 3.01 25.49 -31.14
N ARG A 47 2.55 25.10 -32.34
CA ARG A 47 1.29 24.35 -32.50
C ARG A 47 1.37 22.98 -31.84
N ASP A 48 2.49 22.29 -31.99
CA ASP A 48 2.69 20.96 -31.42
C ASP A 48 2.73 21.00 -29.88
N LEU A 49 3.33 22.06 -29.32
CA LEU A 49 3.30 22.32 -27.88
C LEU A 49 1.88 22.56 -27.37
N LYS A 50 1.10 23.37 -28.08
CA LYS A 50 -0.30 23.65 -27.72
C LYS A 50 -1.18 22.40 -27.78
N ILE A 51 -1.00 21.58 -28.82
CA ILE A 51 -1.70 20.29 -28.95
C ILE A 51 -1.32 19.37 -27.78
N HIS A 52 -0.03 19.28 -27.42
CA HIS A 52 0.40 18.48 -26.27
C HIS A 52 -0.30 18.90 -24.98
N LEU A 53 -0.37 20.20 -24.69
CA LEU A 53 -1.05 20.73 -23.49
C LEU A 53 -2.54 20.36 -23.44
N ASP A 54 -3.19 20.26 -24.60
CA ASP A 54 -4.61 19.90 -24.70
C ASP A 54 -4.86 18.38 -24.65
N THR A 55 -3.81 17.55 -24.68
CA THR A 55 -3.99 16.09 -24.56
C THR A 55 -4.47 15.71 -23.15
N GLU A 56 -5.35 14.71 -23.09
CA GLU A 56 -5.83 14.15 -21.83
C GLU A 56 -4.68 13.64 -20.93
N LYS A 57 -3.59 13.16 -21.53
CA LYS A 57 -2.38 12.75 -20.80
C LYS A 57 -1.74 13.91 -20.03
N HIS A 58 -1.67 15.09 -20.64
CA HIS A 58 -1.14 16.28 -19.97
C HIS A 58 -2.12 16.78 -18.91
N LYS A 59 -3.42 16.85 -19.21
CA LYS A 59 -4.46 17.29 -18.27
C LYS A 59 -4.53 16.42 -17.02
N THR A 60 -4.43 15.09 -17.18
CA THR A 60 -4.40 14.14 -16.05
C THR A 60 -3.11 14.26 -15.23
N ALA A 61 -1.97 14.49 -15.88
CA ALA A 61 -0.71 14.76 -15.20
C ALA A 61 -0.75 16.07 -14.38
N VAL A 62 -1.34 17.14 -14.92
CA VAL A 62 -1.56 18.41 -14.21
C VAL A 62 -2.45 18.21 -12.99
N ARG A 63 -3.49 17.38 -13.09
CA ARG A 63 -4.42 17.08 -11.99
C ARG A 63 -3.80 16.26 -10.86
N GLY A 64 -2.59 15.73 -11.05
CA GLY A 64 -1.94 14.90 -10.03
C GLY A 64 -2.61 13.53 -9.85
N GLU A 65 -3.47 13.11 -10.79
CA GLU A 65 -4.06 11.78 -10.86
C GLU A 65 -3.01 10.77 -11.39
N GLY A 66 -1.84 10.74 -10.75
CA GLY A 66 -0.98 9.57 -10.84
C GLY A 66 -1.72 8.39 -10.24
N SER A 67 -1.52 7.18 -10.78
CA SER A 67 -2.10 5.93 -10.26
C SER A 67 -1.62 5.54 -8.84
N ALA A 68 -1.14 6.51 -8.05
CA ALA A 68 -0.79 6.33 -6.67
C ALA A 68 -2.07 6.32 -5.83
N SER A 69 -2.29 5.22 -5.11
CA SER A 69 -3.26 5.17 -4.02
C SER A 69 -3.02 6.34 -3.07
N SER A 70 -4.11 6.98 -2.62
CA SER A 70 -4.00 8.07 -1.65
C SER A 70 -3.20 7.61 -0.44
N ILE A 71 -2.15 8.36 -0.09
CA ILE A 71 -1.32 8.08 1.10
C ILE A 71 -2.16 7.99 2.39
N THR A 72 -3.34 8.62 2.37
CA THR A 72 -4.31 8.57 3.47
C THR A 72 -4.91 7.19 3.75
N GLN A 73 -4.78 6.24 2.82
CA GLN A 73 -5.17 4.85 3.04
C GLN A 73 -4.22 4.11 4.01
N TYR A 74 -3.01 4.63 4.22
CA TYR A 74 -2.00 4.04 5.10
C TYR A 74 -1.95 4.67 6.50
N PHE A 75 -2.62 5.80 6.72
CA PHE A 75 -2.77 6.34 8.08
C PHE A 75 -3.80 5.51 8.85
N LEU A 76 -3.39 5.02 10.03
CA LEU A 76 -4.26 4.32 10.98
C LEU A 76 -5.46 5.22 11.30
N ARG A 77 -6.66 4.79 10.90
CA ARG A 77 -7.91 5.44 11.31
C ARG A 77 -8.35 4.81 12.63
N PRO A 78 -8.58 5.60 13.70
CA PRO A 78 -9.10 5.07 14.94
C PRO A 78 -10.52 4.55 14.68
N GLY A 79 -10.68 3.23 14.52
CA GLY A 79 -11.97 2.65 14.16
C GLY A 79 -11.97 1.13 14.01
N ASN A 80 -12.55 0.48 15.02
CA ASN A 80 -12.86 -0.96 15.10
C ASN A 80 -11.63 -1.90 15.12
N GLU A 81 -10.46 -1.40 15.52
CA GLU A 81 -9.22 -2.17 15.58
C GLU A 81 -9.31 -3.30 16.63
N ASP A 82 -9.93 -3.04 17.78
CA ASP A 82 -10.10 -4.03 18.84
C ASP A 82 -10.89 -5.26 18.36
N ALA A 83 -11.95 -5.06 17.59
CA ALA A 83 -12.75 -6.16 17.05
C ALA A 83 -11.97 -7.01 16.03
N VAL A 84 -11.12 -6.37 15.23
CA VAL A 84 -10.24 -7.07 14.27
C VAL A 84 -9.17 -7.83 15.03
N ASN A 85 -8.51 -7.19 16.00
CA ASN A 85 -7.48 -7.81 16.83
C ASN A 85 -8.03 -9.02 17.61
N ALA A 86 -9.23 -8.88 18.20
CA ALA A 86 -9.92 -9.97 18.88
C ALA A 86 -10.25 -11.13 17.93
N ALA A 87 -10.73 -10.84 16.71
CA ALA A 87 -10.98 -11.86 15.71
C ALA A 87 -9.69 -12.59 15.30
N GLU A 88 -8.61 -11.85 15.06
CA GLU A 88 -7.31 -12.43 14.69
C GLU A 88 -6.74 -13.29 15.84
N ALA A 89 -6.84 -12.83 17.09
CA ALA A 89 -6.45 -13.61 18.26
C ALA A 89 -7.29 -14.88 18.42
N ALA A 90 -8.60 -14.80 18.22
CA ALA A 90 -9.50 -15.95 18.29
C ALA A 90 -9.18 -17.00 17.22
N TRP A 91 -8.89 -16.58 15.98
CA TRP A 91 -8.46 -17.49 14.91
C TRP A 91 -7.11 -18.13 15.23
N SER A 92 -6.13 -17.35 15.71
CA SER A 92 -4.83 -17.88 16.14
C SER A 92 -4.97 -18.92 17.25
N PHE A 93 -5.79 -18.62 18.26
CA PHE A 93 -6.07 -19.56 19.34
C PHE A 93 -6.76 -20.82 18.84
N HIS A 94 -7.76 -20.70 17.96
CA HIS A 94 -8.43 -21.85 17.34
C HIS A 94 -7.44 -22.73 16.56
N THR A 95 -6.52 -22.13 15.81
CA THR A 95 -5.49 -22.86 15.07
C THR A 95 -4.65 -23.73 16.01
N VAL A 96 -4.12 -23.17 17.10
CA VAL A 96 -3.29 -23.92 18.04
C VAL A 96 -4.11 -24.94 18.85
N LYS A 97 -5.28 -24.53 19.34
CA LYS A 97 -6.19 -25.38 20.13
C LYS A 97 -6.56 -26.67 19.40
N HIS A 98 -6.74 -26.59 18.08
CA HIS A 98 -7.08 -27.74 17.25
C HIS A 98 -5.87 -28.35 16.51
N HIS A 99 -4.64 -27.96 16.87
CA HIS A 99 -3.41 -28.43 16.23
C HIS A 99 -3.41 -28.28 14.70
N ASN A 100 -4.10 -27.25 14.19
CA ASN A 100 -4.11 -26.94 12.79
C ASN A 100 -2.76 -26.35 12.37
N SER A 101 -2.32 -26.69 11.16
CA SER A 101 -1.11 -26.09 10.60
C SER A 101 -1.29 -24.57 10.43
N TYR A 102 -0.28 -23.77 10.76
CA TYR A 102 -0.30 -22.34 10.44
C TYR A 102 -0.44 -22.05 8.94
N ARG A 103 -0.09 -23.01 8.07
CA ARG A 103 -0.34 -22.91 6.61
C ARG A 103 -1.82 -22.82 6.28
N SER A 104 -2.71 -23.35 7.14
CA SER A 104 -4.15 -23.21 6.95
C SER A 104 -4.59 -21.74 6.98
N MET A 105 -3.84 -20.86 7.64
CA MET A 105 -4.16 -19.43 7.75
C MET A 105 -3.75 -18.61 6.51
N ASP A 106 -2.93 -19.15 5.60
CA ASP A 106 -2.42 -18.39 4.44
C ASP A 106 -3.56 -17.90 3.51
N CYS A 107 -4.63 -18.68 3.38
CA CYS A 107 -5.79 -18.30 2.56
C CYS A 107 -7.04 -17.91 3.36
N THR A 108 -7.08 -18.17 4.67
CA THR A 108 -8.26 -17.94 5.52
C THR A 108 -8.74 -16.49 5.49
N SER A 109 -7.83 -15.52 5.61
CA SER A 109 -8.22 -14.11 5.56
C SER A 109 -8.80 -13.69 4.21
N ALA A 110 -8.25 -14.22 3.11
CA ALA A 110 -8.80 -13.98 1.78
C ALA A 110 -10.16 -14.67 1.57
N LEU A 111 -10.35 -15.86 2.14
CA LEU A 111 -11.61 -16.59 2.09
C LEU A 111 -12.70 -15.86 2.89
N LEU A 112 -12.42 -15.46 4.13
CA LEU A 112 -13.36 -14.75 5.00
C LEU A 112 -13.85 -13.43 4.38
N LYS A 113 -12.98 -12.71 3.66
CA LYS A 113 -13.37 -11.50 2.92
C LYS A 113 -14.38 -11.77 1.81
N LYS A 114 -14.31 -12.94 1.19
CA LYS A 114 -15.21 -13.35 0.09
C LYS A 114 -16.52 -13.94 0.61
N THR A 115 -16.46 -14.72 1.69
CA THR A 115 -17.63 -15.42 2.25
C THR A 115 -18.44 -14.55 3.19
N LEU A 116 -17.83 -13.53 3.81
CA LEU A 116 -18.46 -12.61 4.74
C LEU A 116 -18.30 -11.15 4.27
N PRO A 117 -18.84 -10.78 3.10
CA PRO A 117 -18.68 -9.44 2.53
C PRO A 117 -19.38 -8.33 3.35
N ASP A 118 -20.33 -8.69 4.22
CA ASP A 118 -21.06 -7.72 5.03
C ASP A 118 -20.32 -7.36 6.33
N SER A 119 -19.34 -8.17 6.74
CA SER A 119 -18.59 -7.93 7.98
C SER A 119 -17.40 -7.00 7.75
N ASP A 120 -17.43 -5.83 8.38
CA ASP A 120 -16.30 -4.89 8.37
C ASP A 120 -15.05 -5.47 9.04
N THR A 121 -15.24 -6.34 10.04
CA THR A 121 -14.15 -7.08 10.69
C THR A 121 -13.49 -8.06 9.73
N ALA A 122 -14.27 -8.83 8.97
CA ALA A 122 -13.74 -9.78 7.99
C ALA A 122 -12.97 -9.08 6.86
N LYS A 123 -13.46 -7.92 6.39
CA LYS A 123 -12.78 -7.09 5.38
C LYS A 123 -11.38 -6.67 5.82
N LYS A 124 -11.23 -6.32 7.10
CA LYS A 124 -9.99 -5.82 7.70
C LYS A 124 -9.06 -6.92 8.21
N LEU A 125 -9.55 -8.14 8.35
CA LEU A 125 -8.74 -9.29 8.79
C LEU A 125 -7.55 -9.48 7.83
N SER A 126 -6.33 -9.45 8.37
CA SER A 126 -5.08 -9.60 7.60
C SER A 126 -4.20 -10.72 8.13
N CYS A 127 -4.66 -11.42 9.17
CA CYS A 127 -3.97 -12.56 9.77
C CYS A 127 -3.77 -13.70 8.75
N ALA A 128 -2.50 -14.01 8.56
CA ALA A 128 -1.96 -15.14 7.81
C ALA A 128 -0.83 -15.74 8.65
N ARG A 129 -0.15 -16.79 8.15
CA ARG A 129 0.83 -17.58 8.92
C ARG A 129 1.75 -16.79 9.84
N THR A 130 2.50 -15.82 9.31
CA THR A 130 3.51 -15.09 10.11
C THR A 130 2.89 -14.25 11.23
N LYS A 131 1.72 -13.66 10.97
CA LYS A 131 0.98 -12.89 11.97
C LYS A 131 0.33 -13.83 12.99
N THR A 132 -0.19 -14.96 12.55
CA THR A 132 -0.73 -16.01 13.44
C THR A 132 0.34 -16.49 14.40
N GLU A 133 1.51 -16.86 13.89
CA GLU A 133 2.68 -17.30 14.66
C GLU A 133 3.10 -16.23 15.68
N ALA A 134 3.27 -14.97 15.24
CA ALA A 134 3.62 -13.88 16.14
C ALA A 134 2.60 -13.67 17.26
N ILE A 135 1.29 -13.77 16.98
CA ILE A 135 0.24 -13.68 18.00
C ILE A 135 0.34 -14.84 18.99
N VAL A 136 0.60 -16.05 18.51
CA VAL A 136 0.75 -17.22 19.38
C VAL A 136 1.96 -17.04 20.30
N ASP A 137 3.12 -16.75 19.73
CA ASP A 137 4.38 -16.73 20.49
C ASP A 137 4.51 -15.51 21.39
N SER A 138 4.04 -14.34 20.95
CA SER A 138 4.23 -13.08 21.68
C SER A 138 3.06 -12.72 22.59
N VAL A 139 1.89 -13.34 22.43
CA VAL A 139 0.68 -13.00 23.20
C VAL A 139 0.10 -14.21 23.91
N LEU A 140 -0.28 -15.26 23.17
CA LEU A 140 -0.99 -16.40 23.77
C LEU A 140 -0.09 -17.25 24.67
N ALA A 141 1.14 -17.52 24.23
CA ALA A 141 2.12 -18.31 24.97
C ALA A 141 2.49 -17.66 26.33
N PRO A 142 2.95 -16.39 26.39
CA PRO A 142 3.27 -15.76 27.68
C PRO A 142 2.05 -15.68 28.60
N HIS A 143 0.88 -15.33 28.05
CA HIS A 143 -0.35 -15.28 28.84
C HIS A 143 -0.71 -16.65 29.44
N SER A 144 -0.53 -17.74 28.69
CA SER A 144 -0.79 -19.09 29.20
C SER A 144 0.11 -19.47 30.39
N VAL A 145 1.37 -19.03 30.36
CA VAL A 145 2.33 -19.26 31.45
C VAL A 145 1.97 -18.41 32.66
N GLU A 146 1.58 -17.16 32.46
CA GLU A 146 1.14 -16.27 33.53
C GLU A 146 -0.10 -16.82 34.25
N VAL A 147 -1.11 -17.27 33.50
CA VAL A 147 -2.33 -17.87 34.05
C VAL A 147 -2.00 -19.14 34.83
N ALA A 148 -1.13 -20.01 34.30
CA ALA A 148 -0.68 -21.20 35.01
C ALA A 148 0.07 -20.83 36.30
N HIS A 149 0.95 -19.84 36.25
CA HIS A 149 1.70 -19.37 37.41
C HIS A 149 0.79 -18.76 38.48
N GLU A 150 -0.23 -18.00 38.09
CA GLU A 150 -1.22 -17.45 39.02
C GLU A 150 -2.04 -18.54 39.70
N ALA A 151 -2.52 -19.53 38.94
CA ALA A 151 -3.25 -20.67 39.50
C ALA A 151 -2.41 -21.49 40.49
N LEU A 152 -1.09 -21.54 40.32
CA LEU A 152 -0.19 -22.22 41.23
C LEU A 152 0.04 -21.47 42.56
N LYS A 153 -0.16 -20.15 42.62
CA LYS A 153 0.00 -19.36 43.85
C LYS A 153 -1.03 -19.71 44.92
N ASP A 154 -2.23 -20.08 44.49
CA ASP A 154 -3.34 -20.43 45.40
C ASP A 154 -3.22 -21.86 45.96
N ILE A 155 -2.23 -22.63 45.51
CA ILE A 155 -1.98 -23.99 45.98
C ILE A 155 -0.94 -23.95 47.11
N PRO A 156 -1.28 -24.31 48.35
CA PRO A 156 -0.29 -24.44 49.42
C PRO A 156 0.66 -25.60 49.11
N TYR A 157 1.92 -25.29 48.75
CA TYR A 157 2.95 -26.29 48.59
C TYR A 157 3.82 -26.38 49.86
N SER A 158 3.77 -27.53 50.54
CA SER A 158 4.64 -27.83 51.69
C SER A 158 6.03 -28.21 51.17
N ILE A 159 7.07 -27.47 51.56
CA ILE A 159 8.50 -27.83 51.35
C ILE A 159 8.98 -28.90 52.36
N ARG A 160 8.08 -29.63 53.03
CA ARG A 160 8.46 -30.76 53.90
C ARG A 160 8.02 -32.05 53.24
N ASP A 161 8.96 -32.73 52.59
CA ASP A 161 9.06 -34.21 52.47
C ASP A 161 10.10 -34.65 51.42
N VAL A 162 11.26 -33.98 51.34
CA VAL A 162 12.45 -34.54 50.69
C VAL A 162 13.72 -34.10 51.43
N PHE A 163 14.03 -34.78 52.53
CA PHE A 163 15.40 -34.99 53.04
C PHE A 163 15.43 -36.29 53.84
#